data_AF-A0A3C1CIG8-F1
#
_entry.id   AF-A0A3C1CIG8-F1
#
_cell.length_a   1.000
_cell.length_b   1.000
_cell.length_c   1.000
_cell.angle_alpha   90.00
_cell.angle_beta   90.00
_cell.angle_gamma   90.00
#
_symmetry.space_group_name_H-M   'P 1'
#
loop_
_entity.id
_entity.type
_entity.pdbx_description
1 polymer ?
#
loop_
_entity_poly.entity_id
_entity_poly.type
_entity_poly.pdbx_seq_one_letter_code
_entity_poly.pdbx_strand_id
1 'polypeptide(L)' 'YFHDHVRIERMLFDGVLEPQPGGVLVPDRHRPGLGLELKAADAARWAA' A
#
# COMPACT_ATOMS: atom_id res chain seq x y z
N TYR A 1 3.92 1.01 12.69
CA TYR A 1 3.06 1.47 11.59
C TYR A 1 2.64 2.90 11.92
N PHE A 2 3.19 3.91 11.24
CA PHE A 2 2.84 5.31 11.49
C PHE A 2 1.47 5.57 10.87
N HIS A 3 0.54 6.11 11.64
CA HIS A 3 -0.87 6.21 11.27
C HIS A 3 -1.11 6.89 9.91
N ASP A 4 -0.28 7.89 9.56
CA ASP A 4 -0.35 8.59 8.29
C ASP A 4 0.19 7.78 7.11
N HIS A 5 1.23 6.94 7.34
CA HIS A 5 1.78 6.09 6.29
C HIS A 5 0.74 5.07 5.83
N VAL A 6 0.05 4.42 6.77
CA VAL A 6 -1.05 3.48 6.49
C VAL A 6 -2.12 4.12 5.63
N ARG A 7 -2.49 5.35 5.99
CA ARG A 7 -3.59 6.06 5.34
C ARG A 7 -3.22 6.43 3.91
N ILE A 8 -2.04 7.00 3.71
CA ILE A 8 -1.58 7.42 2.38
C ILE A 8 -1.34 6.20 1.48
N GLU A 9 -0.72 5.15 2.01
CA GLU A 9 -0.47 3.90 1.27
C GLU A 9 -1.77 3.32 0.72
N ARG A 10 -2.79 3.16 1.57
CA ARG A 10 -4.09 2.56 1.16
C ARG A 10 -4.88 3.45 0.20
N MET A 11 -4.71 4.76 0.31
CA MET A 11 -5.35 5.74 -0.59
C MET A 11 -4.76 5.69 -2.00
N LEU A 12 -3.46 5.44 -2.14
CA LEU A 12 -2.76 5.57 -3.42
C LEU A 12 -2.37 4.24 -4.06
N PHE A 13 -2.28 3.15 -3.29
CA PHE A 13 -1.78 1.88 -3.79
C PHE A 13 -2.71 0.71 -3.49
N ASP A 14 -2.82 -0.21 -4.46
CA ASP A 14 -3.38 -1.55 -4.26
C ASP A 14 -2.26 -2.55 -3.97
N GLY A 15 -2.48 -3.40 -2.95
CA GLY A 15 -1.48 -4.36 -2.47
C GLY A 15 -0.75 -4.01 -1.19
N VAL A 16 -1.14 -2.91 -0.56
CA VAL A 16 -0.64 -2.55 0.77
C VAL A 16 -1.00 -3.66 1.76
N LEU A 17 0.02 -4.12 2.48
CA LEU A 17 -0.13 -5.19 3.46
C LEU A 17 -0.70 -4.65 4.76
N GLU A 18 -1.70 -5.33 5.28
CA GLU A 18 -2.17 -5.09 6.63
C GLU A 18 -1.33 -5.87 7.65
N PRO A 19 -0.95 -5.25 8.78
CA PRO A 19 -0.28 -5.96 9.85
C PRO A 19 -1.14 -7.12 10.38
N GLN A 20 -0.56 -8.30 10.48
CA GLN A 20 -1.16 -9.43 11.17
C GLN A 20 -1.14 -9.19 12.70
N PRO A 21 -1.89 -9.99 13.48
CA PRO A 21 -1.75 -9.98 14.94
C PRO A 21 -0.29 -10.08 15.37
N GLY A 22 0.16 -9.16 16.23
CA GLY A 22 1.58 -9.02 16.61
C GLY A 22 2.36 -7.98 15.81
N GLY A 23 1.73 -7.29 14.85
CA GLY A 23 2.33 -6.14 14.14
C GLY A 23 3.31 -6.54 13.03
N VAL A 24 3.20 -7.77 12.52
CA VAL A 24 4.09 -8.31 11.50
C VAL A 24 3.47 -8.14 10.11
N LEU A 25 4.29 -7.72 9.13
CA LEU A 25 3.92 -7.68 7.72
C LEU A 25 4.51 -8.91 7.01
N VAL A 26 3.70 -9.58 6.20
CA VAL A 26 4.11 -10.76 5.44
C VAL A 26 3.92 -10.46 3.95
N PRO A 27 4.99 -10.44 3.14
CA PRO A 27 4.89 -10.17 1.70
C PRO A 27 3.98 -11.16 0.97
N ASP A 28 3.19 -10.63 0.02
CA ASP A 28 2.43 -11.45 -0.92
C ASP A 28 3.37 -12.10 -1.94
N ARG A 29 3.44 -13.44 -1.93
CA ARG A 29 4.33 -14.23 -2.79
C ARG A 29 3.77 -14.49 -4.17
N HIS A 30 2.52 -14.12 -4.44
CA HIS A 30 1.87 -14.28 -5.74
C HIS A 30 2.00 -13.05 -6.62
N ARG A 31 2.39 -11.89 -6.05
CA ARG A 31 2.58 -10.65 -6.80
C ARG A 31 4.07 -10.41 -7.07
N PRO A 32 4.45 -10.05 -8.30
CA PRO A 32 5.83 -9.76 -8.63
C PRO A 32 6.28 -8.41 -8.04
N GLY A 33 7.60 -8.23 -7.91
CA GLY A 33 8.20 -6.97 -7.48
C GLY A 33 7.80 -6.59 -6.06
N LEU A 34 7.40 -5.32 -5.87
CA LEU A 34 6.97 -4.80 -4.56
C LEU A 34 5.54 -5.23 -4.18
N GLY A 35 4.80 -5.87 -5.10
CA GLY A 35 3.40 -6.21 -4.86
C GLY A 35 2.47 -5.00 -4.75
N LEU A 36 2.90 -3.82 -5.19
CA LEU A 36 2.14 -2.57 -5.15
C LEU A 36 1.78 -2.11 -6.56
N GLU A 37 0.58 -1.57 -6.71
CA GLU A 37 0.09 -0.95 -7.94
C GLU A 37 -0.48 0.44 -7.63
N LEU A 38 -0.09 1.45 -8.41
CA LEU A 38 -0.59 2.83 -8.23
C LEU A 38 -2.03 2.95 -8.74
N LYS A 39 -2.92 3.44 -7.88
CA LYS A 39 -4.28 3.83 -8.27
C LYS A 39 -4.22 5.15 -9.03
N ALA A 40 -4.00 5.07 -10.35
CA ALA A 40 -3.74 6.24 -11.18
C ALA A 40 -4.84 7.31 -11.10
N ALA A 41 -6.11 6.90 -11.07
CA ALA A 41 -7.24 7.82 -10.93
C ALA A 41 -7.23 8.56 -9.60
N ASP A 42 -6.93 7.85 -8.50
CA ASP A 42 -6.88 8.44 -7.17
C ASP A 42 -5.67 9.38 -7.04
N ALA A 43 -4.52 8.98 -7.58
CA ALA A 43 -3.28 9.75 -7.55
C ALA A 43 -3.31 11.01 -8.43
N ALA A 44 -4.20 11.08 -9.42
CA ALA A 44 -4.24 12.15 -10.42
C ALA A 44 -4.34 13.56 -9.82
N ARG A 45 -4.98 13.71 -8.65
CA ARG A 45 -5.11 14.99 -7.94
C ARG A 45 -3.76 15.61 -7.55
N TRP A 46 -2.73 14.81 -7.40
CA TRP A 46 -1.40 15.23 -6.94
C TRP A 46 -0.33 15.12 -8.04
N ALA A 47 -0.73 14.95 -9.30
CA ALA A 47 0.20 14.96 -10.43
C ALA A 47 0.87 16.34 -10.58
N ALA A 48 2.18 16.35 -10.86
CA ALA A 48 3.00 17.54 -11.04
C ALA A 48 2.94 18.10 -12.46
#